data_AF-A0A2S6R8X0-F1
#
_entry.id   AF-A0A2S6R8X0-F1
#
_cell.length_a   1.000
_cell.length_b   1.000
_cell.length_c   1.000
_cell.angle_alpha   90.00
_cell.angle_beta   90.00
_cell.angle_gamma   90.00
#
_symmetry.space_group_name_H-M   'P 1'
#
loop_
_entity.id
_entity.type
_entity.pdbx_description
1 polymer ?
#
loop_
_entity_poly.entity_id
_entity_poly.type
_entity_poly.pdbx_seq_one_letter_code
_entity_poly.pdbx_strand_id
1 'polypeptide(L)'
;MANVAMDENQNNTEAVEQFEGLTGVQKCAILMLLIGEDEAANIMTNLSPEEVKSLGSSMYEVQDIDQETVNLVLDEFLQIIKANTALGFGASDYISTVMSKALGNEKAQSVLSKITPQDANNPIDILQWMDAKSISDLISDEHPQIIAVILSYLESAVASDVLSQLDPKLQPDIIYRLSTIENIQPEALKELEKVMEKK
;
A
#
# COMPACT_ATOMS: atom_id res chain seq x y z
N MET A 1 3.01 -30.91 -23.17
CA MET A 1 2.52 -30.22 -21.96
C MET A 1 3.19 -30.73 -20.68
N ALA A 2 3.55 -32.01 -20.54
CA ALA A 2 4.27 -32.50 -19.34
C ALA A 2 5.74 -32.05 -19.21
N ASN A 3 6.43 -31.73 -20.32
CA ASN A 3 7.85 -31.32 -20.30
C ASN A 3 8.09 -29.89 -19.79
N VAL A 4 7.12 -28.98 -19.95
CA VAL A 4 7.26 -27.57 -19.55
C VAL A 4 7.13 -27.42 -18.03
N ALA A 5 6.22 -28.17 -17.41
CA ALA A 5 6.01 -28.15 -15.96
C ALA A 5 7.14 -28.84 -15.16
N MET A 6 8.00 -29.64 -15.81
CA MET A 6 9.18 -30.23 -15.18
C MET A 6 10.39 -29.30 -15.22
N ASP A 7 10.56 -28.54 -16.32
CA ASP A 7 11.61 -27.51 -16.46
C ASP A 7 11.40 -26.35 -15.48
N GLU A 8 10.18 -25.84 -15.37
CA GLU A 8 9.85 -24.72 -14.45
C GLU A 8 10.10 -25.09 -12.97
N ASN A 9 9.94 -26.36 -12.60
CA ASN A 9 10.11 -26.81 -11.22
C ASN A 9 11.59 -27.02 -10.84
N GLN A 10 12.43 -27.36 -11.81
CA GLN A 10 13.88 -27.47 -11.60
C GLN A 10 14.54 -26.09 -11.53
N ASN A 11 14.15 -25.17 -12.43
CA ASN A 11 14.67 -23.80 -12.47
C ASN A 11 14.41 -23.06 -11.15
N ASN A 12 13.19 -23.17 -10.62
CA ASN A 12 12.82 -22.59 -9.34
C ASN A 12 13.56 -23.20 -8.14
N THR A 13 13.97 -24.47 -8.23
CA THR A 13 14.74 -25.12 -7.16
C THR A 13 16.19 -24.62 -7.16
N GLU A 14 16.81 -24.49 -8.34
CA GLU A 14 18.17 -23.98 -8.49
C GLU A 14 18.27 -22.50 -8.10
N ALA A 15 17.28 -21.68 -8.47
CA ALA A 15 17.22 -20.26 -8.12
C ALA A 15 17.11 -20.03 -6.59
N VAL A 16 16.36 -20.88 -5.89
CA VAL A 16 16.24 -20.83 -4.42
C VAL A 16 17.56 -21.25 -3.76
N GLU A 17 18.22 -22.29 -4.24
CA GLU A 17 19.53 -22.70 -3.71
C GLU A 17 20.60 -21.62 -3.94
N GLN A 18 20.62 -20.99 -5.12
CA GLN A 18 21.50 -19.86 -5.40
C GLN A 18 21.20 -18.69 -4.46
N PHE A 19 19.92 -18.33 -4.29
CA PHE A 19 19.48 -17.25 -3.40
C PHE A 19 19.93 -17.46 -1.94
N GLU A 20 19.75 -18.66 -1.39
CA GLU A 20 20.15 -19.01 -0.02
C GLU A 20 21.68 -19.00 0.14
N GLY A 21 22.43 -19.25 -0.93
CA GLY A 21 23.88 -19.18 -0.95
C GLY A 21 24.46 -17.75 -0.99
N LEU A 22 23.65 -16.73 -1.27
CA LEU A 22 24.12 -15.36 -1.40
C LEU A 22 24.38 -14.71 -0.04
N THR A 23 25.53 -14.07 0.06
CA THR A 23 25.84 -13.18 1.19
C THR A 23 25.07 -11.86 1.09
N GLY A 24 24.87 -11.17 2.21
CA GLY A 24 24.22 -9.85 2.21
C GLY A 24 24.92 -8.83 1.30
N VAL A 25 26.26 -8.89 1.19
CA VAL A 25 27.02 -7.99 0.29
C VAL A 25 26.74 -8.32 -1.18
N GLN A 26 26.63 -9.60 -1.54
CA GLN A 26 26.24 -10.02 -2.90
C GLN A 26 24.79 -9.62 -3.22
N LYS A 27 23.86 -9.77 -2.27
CA LYS A 27 22.48 -9.28 -2.42
C LYS A 27 22.43 -7.77 -2.64
N CYS A 28 23.20 -6.99 -1.87
CA CYS A 28 23.35 -5.56 -2.10
C CYS A 28 23.95 -5.24 -3.47
N ALA A 29 24.95 -6.01 -3.92
CA ALA A 29 25.56 -5.83 -5.24
C ALA A 29 24.55 -6.04 -6.38
N ILE A 30 23.69 -7.05 -6.28
CA ILE A 30 22.59 -7.29 -7.23
C ILE A 30 21.64 -6.08 -7.26
N LEU A 31 21.22 -5.56 -6.10
CA LEU A 31 20.36 -4.39 -6.02
C LEU A 31 21.02 -3.14 -6.64
N MET A 32 22.32 -2.94 -6.42
CA MET A 32 23.08 -1.82 -7.01
C MET A 32 23.12 -1.88 -8.53
N LEU A 33 23.16 -3.09 -9.12
CA LEU A 33 23.10 -3.27 -10.57
C LEU A 33 21.69 -2.99 -11.13
N LEU A 34 20.63 -3.23 -10.35
CA LEU A 34 19.24 -3.00 -10.77
C LEU A 34 18.81 -1.53 -10.76
N ILE A 35 19.30 -0.73 -9.80
CA ILE A 35 18.89 0.67 -9.63
C ILE A 35 19.51 1.62 -10.66
N GLY A 36 20.54 1.20 -11.38
CA GLY A 36 21.21 2.01 -12.41
C GLY A 36 22.46 2.74 -11.90
N GLU A 37 23.28 3.21 -12.86
CA GLU A 37 24.61 3.75 -12.61
C GLU A 37 24.60 5.02 -11.74
N ASP A 38 23.67 5.94 -12.00
CA ASP A 38 23.59 7.24 -11.31
C ASP A 38 23.20 7.08 -9.84
N GLU A 39 22.20 6.27 -9.56
CA GLU A 39 21.69 5.95 -8.22
C GLU A 39 22.73 5.16 -7.42
N ALA A 40 23.34 4.14 -8.04
CA ALA A 40 24.42 3.37 -7.44
C ALA A 40 25.63 4.26 -7.10
N ALA A 41 26.02 5.17 -7.99
CA ALA A 41 27.11 6.11 -7.74
C ALA A 41 26.82 7.00 -6.52
N ASN A 42 25.59 7.51 -6.39
CA ASN A 42 25.18 8.31 -5.23
C ASN A 42 25.26 7.50 -3.93
N ILE A 43 24.81 6.24 -3.92
CA ILE A 43 24.92 5.38 -2.74
C ILE A 43 26.39 5.13 -2.38
N MET A 44 27.24 4.84 -3.37
CA MET A 44 28.68 4.60 -3.17
C MET A 44 29.39 5.78 -2.48
N THR A 45 28.95 7.03 -2.71
CA THR A 45 29.55 8.20 -2.04
C THR A 45 29.36 8.22 -0.52
N ASN A 46 28.39 7.46 0.00
CA ASN A 46 28.09 7.38 1.43
C ASN A 46 28.80 6.21 2.14
N LEU A 47 29.56 5.40 1.41
CA LEU A 47 30.25 4.22 1.93
C LEU A 47 31.71 4.54 2.28
N SER A 48 32.25 3.81 3.26
CA SER A 48 33.68 3.86 3.55
C SER A 48 34.52 3.19 2.43
N PRO A 49 35.82 3.50 2.31
CA PRO A 49 36.68 2.89 1.28
C PRO A 49 36.71 1.35 1.32
N GLU A 50 36.59 0.75 2.50
CA GLU A 50 36.56 -0.71 2.66
C GLU A 50 35.24 -1.30 2.14
N GLU A 51 34.12 -0.65 2.44
CA GLU A 51 32.79 -1.05 1.97
C GLU A 51 32.66 -0.90 0.44
N VAL A 52 33.16 0.20 -0.13
CA VAL A 52 33.20 0.40 -1.60
C VAL A 52 33.98 -0.71 -2.27
N LYS A 53 35.13 -1.11 -1.71
CA LYS A 53 35.94 -2.20 -2.26
C LYS A 53 35.20 -3.53 -2.17
N SER A 54 34.59 -3.83 -1.01
CA SER A 54 33.84 -5.07 -0.81
C SER A 54 32.65 -5.15 -1.76
N LEU A 55 31.81 -4.12 -1.78
CA LEU A 55 30.60 -4.08 -2.61
C LEU A 55 30.95 -4.07 -4.10
N GLY A 56 31.93 -3.27 -4.51
CA GLY A 56 32.40 -3.21 -5.88
C GLY A 56 32.96 -4.55 -6.38
N SER A 57 33.67 -5.31 -5.53
CA SER A 57 34.14 -6.66 -5.88
C SER A 57 32.96 -7.62 -6.06
N SER A 58 31.99 -7.59 -5.15
CA SER A 58 30.78 -8.41 -5.27
C SER A 58 29.95 -8.07 -6.51
N MET A 59 29.92 -6.80 -6.97
CA MET A 59 29.25 -6.42 -8.23
C MET A 59 29.86 -7.08 -9.48
N TYR A 60 31.12 -7.49 -9.44
CA TYR A 60 31.71 -8.32 -10.51
C TYR A 60 31.36 -9.80 -10.36
N GLU A 61 31.21 -10.31 -9.14
CA GLU A 61 30.93 -11.72 -8.87
C GLU A 61 29.49 -12.13 -9.22
N VAL A 62 28.54 -11.20 -9.11
CA VAL A 62 27.10 -11.47 -9.24
C VAL A 62 26.53 -11.23 -10.64
N GLN A 63 27.37 -11.05 -11.66
CA GLN A 63 26.93 -10.70 -13.01
C GLN A 63 26.18 -11.82 -13.75
N ASP A 64 26.45 -13.08 -13.38
CA ASP A 64 25.90 -14.27 -14.05
C ASP A 64 24.72 -14.91 -13.28
N ILE A 65 24.13 -14.19 -12.33
CA ILE A 65 22.98 -14.69 -11.56
C ILE A 65 21.73 -14.75 -12.43
N ASP A 66 20.94 -15.79 -12.26
CA ASP A 66 19.69 -15.98 -13.00
C ASP A 66 18.59 -14.99 -12.56
N GLN A 67 17.64 -14.78 -13.46
CA GLN A 67 16.56 -13.81 -13.26
C GLN A 67 15.64 -14.19 -12.09
N GLU A 68 15.47 -15.48 -11.78
CA GLU A 68 14.61 -15.91 -10.68
C GLU A 68 15.26 -15.59 -9.33
N THR A 69 16.57 -15.85 -9.17
CA THR A 69 17.32 -15.41 -7.97
C THR A 69 17.32 -13.90 -7.80
N VAL A 70 17.46 -13.12 -8.89
CA VAL A 70 17.34 -11.65 -8.83
C VAL A 70 15.98 -11.21 -8.27
N ASN A 71 14.88 -11.85 -8.70
CA ASN A 71 13.54 -11.55 -8.19
C ASN A 71 13.42 -11.90 -6.70
N LEU A 72 13.99 -13.02 -6.25
CA LEU A 72 13.99 -13.40 -4.83
C LEU A 72 14.73 -12.38 -3.96
N VAL A 73 15.87 -11.85 -4.43
CA VAL A 73 16.60 -10.78 -3.74
C VAL A 73 15.78 -9.49 -3.65
N LEU A 74 15.07 -9.13 -4.73
CA LEU A 74 14.19 -7.97 -4.74
C LEU A 74 13.02 -8.13 -3.75
N ASP A 75 12.39 -9.32 -3.72
CA ASP A 75 11.29 -9.61 -2.82
C ASP A 75 11.72 -9.55 -1.34
N GLU A 76 12.88 -10.12 -1.00
CA GLU A 76 13.46 -10.00 0.34
C GLU A 76 13.73 -8.54 0.71
N PHE A 77 14.32 -7.76 -0.19
CA PHE A 77 14.57 -6.34 0.04
C PHE A 77 13.28 -5.56 0.29
N LEU A 78 12.24 -5.82 -0.51
CA LEU A 78 10.92 -5.22 -0.32
C LEU A 78 10.28 -5.64 1.01
N GLN A 79 10.46 -6.89 1.44
CA GLN A 79 10.00 -7.34 2.76
C GLN A 79 10.75 -6.63 3.90
N ILE A 80 12.07 -6.48 3.80
CA ILE A 80 12.89 -5.75 4.78
C ILE A 80 12.46 -4.28 4.84
N ILE A 81 12.23 -3.64 3.69
CA ILE A 81 11.67 -2.30 3.64
C ILE A 81 10.31 -2.29 4.33
N LYS A 82 9.36 -3.16 3.98
CA LYS A 82 8.02 -3.21 4.60
C LYS A 82 8.03 -3.50 6.11
N ALA A 83 9.06 -4.19 6.61
CA ALA A 83 9.23 -4.47 8.04
C ALA A 83 9.81 -3.27 8.80
N ASN A 84 10.74 -2.52 8.19
CA ASN A 84 11.37 -1.34 8.79
C ASN A 84 10.58 -0.04 8.54
N THR A 85 9.85 0.00 7.43
CA THR A 85 8.79 0.96 7.16
C THR A 85 7.51 0.31 7.60
N ALA A 86 7.11 0.45 8.86
CA ALA A 86 5.71 0.26 9.22
C ALA A 86 4.88 1.00 8.15
N LEU A 87 4.22 0.22 7.29
CA LEU A 87 3.52 0.67 6.09
C LEU A 87 2.49 1.72 6.51
N GLY A 88 2.90 3.00 6.40
CA GLY A 88 2.16 4.14 6.92
C GLY A 88 2.94 5.45 6.92
N PHE A 89 4.28 5.45 7.05
CA PHE A 89 5.01 6.70 7.36
C PHE A 89 6.10 7.18 6.37
N GLY A 90 6.23 6.61 5.16
CA GLY A 90 7.35 6.99 4.26
C GLY A 90 7.05 7.07 2.76
N ALA A 91 6.06 6.32 2.26
CA ALA A 91 5.75 6.33 0.82
C ALA A 91 5.17 7.67 0.36
N SER A 92 4.33 8.31 1.18
CA SER A 92 3.75 9.62 0.87
C SER A 92 4.82 10.71 0.79
N ASP A 93 5.75 10.75 1.74
CA ASP A 93 6.86 11.70 1.74
C ASP A 93 7.83 11.47 0.58
N TYR A 94 8.09 10.20 0.24
CA TYR A 94 8.90 9.85 -0.93
C TYR A 94 8.24 10.29 -2.23
N ILE A 95 6.96 9.95 -2.45
CA ILE A 95 6.20 10.35 -3.65
C ILE A 95 6.08 11.87 -3.72
N SER A 96 5.84 12.53 -2.59
CA SER A 96 5.80 13.99 -2.49
C SER A 96 7.13 14.63 -2.90
N THR A 97 8.24 14.08 -2.42
CA THR A 97 9.60 14.53 -2.76
C THR A 97 9.90 14.30 -4.25
N VAL A 98 9.56 13.13 -4.80
CA VAL A 98 9.76 12.80 -6.22
C VAL A 98 8.96 13.74 -7.11
N MET A 99 7.66 13.91 -6.84
CA MET A 99 6.79 14.81 -7.60
C MET A 99 7.25 16.26 -7.49
N SER A 100 7.71 16.71 -6.31
CA SER A 100 8.24 18.05 -6.09
C SER A 100 9.52 18.30 -6.89
N LYS A 101 10.43 17.32 -6.95
CA LYS A 101 11.64 17.39 -7.78
C LYS A 101 11.35 17.40 -9.27
N ALA A 102 10.35 16.62 -9.73
CA ALA A 102 10.02 16.49 -11.14
C ALA A 102 9.19 17.67 -11.70
N LEU A 103 8.29 18.24 -10.90
CA LEU A 103 7.28 19.21 -11.36
C LEU A 103 7.40 20.61 -10.74
N GLY A 104 8.18 20.74 -9.65
CA GLY A 104 8.23 21.93 -8.80
C GLY A 104 7.12 21.94 -7.74
N ASN A 105 7.41 22.53 -6.56
CA ASN A 105 6.57 22.44 -5.36
C ASN A 105 5.08 22.77 -5.57
N GLU A 106 4.75 23.87 -6.26
CA GLU A 106 3.34 24.27 -6.46
C GLU A 106 2.56 23.27 -7.33
N LYS A 107 3.16 22.79 -8.42
CA LYS A 107 2.51 21.83 -9.33
C LYS A 107 2.43 20.45 -8.70
N ALA A 108 3.47 20.03 -7.99
CA ALA A 108 3.48 18.78 -7.24
C ALA A 108 2.36 18.77 -6.21
N GLN A 109 2.18 19.84 -5.43
CA GLN A 109 1.12 19.92 -4.42
C GLN A 109 -0.28 19.84 -5.05
N SER A 110 -0.51 20.46 -6.21
CA SER A 110 -1.78 20.37 -6.94
C SER A 110 -2.05 18.98 -7.54
N VAL A 111 -1.01 18.24 -7.91
CA VAL A 111 -1.12 16.88 -8.44
C VAL A 111 -1.31 15.89 -7.29
N LEU A 112 -0.46 15.96 -6.26
CA LEU A 112 -0.51 15.13 -5.06
C LEU A 112 -1.85 15.26 -4.34
N SER A 113 -2.40 16.47 -4.19
CA SER A 113 -3.74 16.66 -3.61
C SER A 113 -4.88 15.96 -4.39
N LYS A 114 -4.66 15.58 -5.65
CA LYS A 114 -5.63 14.85 -6.47
C LYS A 114 -5.38 13.35 -6.55
N ILE A 115 -4.18 12.88 -6.18
CA ILE A 115 -3.77 11.47 -6.36
C ILE A 115 -3.35 10.77 -5.07
N THR A 116 -2.99 11.52 -4.03
CA THR A 116 -2.65 10.97 -2.72
C THR A 116 -3.94 10.38 -2.13
N PRO A 117 -4.03 9.06 -1.96
CA PRO A 117 -5.10 8.47 -1.18
C PRO A 117 -4.98 9.03 0.24
N GLN A 118 -6.02 9.69 0.74
CA GLN A 118 -6.07 9.98 2.17
C GLN A 118 -6.10 8.61 2.88
N ASP A 119 -5.09 8.37 3.72
CA ASP A 119 -4.89 7.21 4.58
C ASP A 119 -5.39 5.84 4.07
N ALA A 120 -4.50 5.10 3.40
CA ALA A 120 -4.69 3.72 2.97
C ALA A 120 -4.75 2.69 4.13
N ASN A 121 -5.37 3.02 5.26
CA ASN A 121 -5.65 2.12 6.37
C ASN A 121 -7.04 2.34 7.02
N ASN A 122 -7.91 3.18 6.46
CA ASN A 122 -9.29 3.30 6.97
C ASN A 122 -10.27 2.72 5.94
N PRO A 123 -10.88 1.55 6.19
CA PRO A 123 -11.88 0.96 5.30
C PRO A 123 -12.99 1.96 4.94
N ILE A 124 -13.32 2.86 5.86
CA ILE A 124 -14.33 3.92 5.70
C ILE A 124 -14.08 4.84 4.50
N ASP A 125 -12.83 5.04 4.09
CA ASP A 125 -12.50 5.96 2.99
C ASP A 125 -12.97 5.45 1.64
N ILE A 126 -13.21 4.13 1.47
CA ILE A 126 -13.83 3.61 0.24
C ILE A 126 -15.22 4.20 0.01
N LEU A 127 -15.94 4.53 1.11
CA LEU A 127 -17.30 5.05 1.05
C LEU A 127 -17.36 6.42 0.37
N GLN A 128 -16.25 7.17 0.36
CA GLN A 128 -16.16 8.45 -0.36
C GLN A 128 -16.14 8.26 -1.88
N TRP A 129 -15.77 7.08 -2.37
CA TRP A 129 -15.68 6.75 -3.79
C TRP A 129 -16.90 5.98 -4.31
N MET A 130 -17.81 5.58 -3.42
CA MET A 130 -19.04 4.85 -3.76
C MET A 130 -20.19 5.81 -4.05
N ASP A 131 -21.07 5.43 -4.99
CA ASP A 131 -22.31 6.17 -5.18
C ASP A 131 -23.32 5.89 -4.05
N ALA A 132 -24.27 6.81 -3.86
CA ALA A 132 -25.25 6.71 -2.78
C ALA A 132 -26.07 5.40 -2.83
N LYS A 133 -26.27 4.85 -4.03
CA LYS A 133 -26.97 3.57 -4.24
C LYS A 133 -26.16 2.41 -3.66
N SER A 134 -24.90 2.30 -4.04
CA SER A 134 -23.99 1.25 -3.55
C SER A 134 -23.81 1.33 -2.04
N ILE A 135 -23.71 2.53 -1.48
CA ILE A 135 -23.64 2.72 -0.02
C ILE A 135 -24.94 2.26 0.63
N SER A 136 -26.11 2.64 0.10
CA SER A 136 -27.40 2.21 0.66
C SER A 136 -27.60 0.69 0.65
N ASP A 137 -27.17 0.00 -0.40
CA ASP A 137 -27.28 -1.45 -0.56
C ASP A 137 -26.27 -2.22 0.33
N LEU A 138 -25.14 -1.59 0.65
CA LEU A 138 -24.16 -2.12 1.58
C LEU A 138 -24.72 -2.12 3.01
N ILE A 139 -25.38 -1.03 3.41
CA ILE A 139 -25.72 -0.75 4.83
C ILE A 139 -27.19 -0.99 5.17
N SER A 140 -28.04 -1.38 4.21
CA SER A 140 -29.50 -1.49 4.39
C SER A 140 -29.93 -2.47 5.47
N ASP A 141 -29.14 -3.51 5.71
CA ASP A 141 -29.42 -4.57 6.70
C ASP A 141 -28.73 -4.31 8.05
N GLU A 142 -28.00 -3.20 8.18
CA GLU A 142 -27.20 -2.90 9.36
C GLU A 142 -28.02 -2.22 10.47
N HIS A 143 -27.52 -2.33 11.69
CA HIS A 143 -28.17 -1.69 12.84
C HIS A 143 -28.19 -0.16 12.67
N PRO A 144 -29.28 0.55 13.07
CA PRO A 144 -29.39 2.00 12.85
C PRO A 144 -28.25 2.84 13.46
N GLN A 145 -27.53 2.30 14.46
CA GLN A 145 -26.32 2.92 15.01
C GLN A 145 -25.15 2.90 14.03
N ILE A 146 -24.94 1.78 13.33
CA ILE A 146 -23.86 1.61 12.35
C ILE A 146 -24.14 2.52 11.15
N ILE A 147 -25.39 2.54 10.67
CA ILE A 147 -25.83 3.44 9.61
C ILE A 147 -25.56 4.90 9.99
N ALA A 148 -25.92 5.33 11.21
CA ALA A 148 -25.67 6.69 11.67
C ALA A 148 -24.16 7.04 11.72
N VAL A 149 -23.31 6.09 12.16
CA VAL A 149 -21.86 6.28 12.14
C VAL A 149 -21.35 6.41 10.71
N ILE A 150 -21.78 5.56 9.79
CA ILE A 150 -21.40 5.63 8.37
C ILE A 150 -21.78 6.98 7.76
N LEU A 151 -23.04 7.41 7.96
CA LEU A 151 -23.51 8.70 7.46
C LEU A 151 -22.74 9.89 8.05
N SER A 152 -22.18 9.78 9.26
CA SER A 152 -21.35 10.84 9.86
C SER A 152 -19.99 11.03 9.19
N TYR A 153 -19.53 10.04 8.40
CA TYR A 153 -18.28 10.11 7.63
C TYR A 153 -18.47 10.55 6.17
N LEU A 154 -19.71 10.70 5.70
CA LEU A 154 -20.01 11.11 4.32
C LEU A 154 -20.18 12.62 4.19
N GLU A 155 -19.91 13.16 3.00
CA GLU A 155 -20.31 14.52 2.68
C GLU A 155 -21.84 14.69 2.78
N SER A 156 -22.30 15.84 3.26
CA SER A 156 -23.71 16.08 3.56
C SER A 156 -24.66 15.81 2.38
N ALA A 157 -24.19 16.05 1.14
CA ALA A 157 -24.98 15.77 -0.06
C ALA A 157 -25.16 14.25 -0.25
N VAL A 158 -24.06 13.49 -0.21
CA VAL A 158 -24.08 12.03 -0.35
C VAL A 158 -24.84 11.38 0.80
N ALA A 159 -24.65 11.83 2.04
CA ALA A 159 -25.37 11.33 3.22
C ALA A 159 -26.89 11.49 3.09
N SER A 160 -27.34 12.65 2.57
CA SER A 160 -28.77 12.91 2.30
C SER A 160 -29.32 11.95 1.24
N ASP A 161 -28.57 11.73 0.16
CA ASP A 161 -28.97 10.83 -0.92
C ASP A 161 -29.02 9.38 -0.45
N VAL A 162 -28.07 8.93 0.37
CA VAL A 162 -28.08 7.59 1.00
C VAL A 162 -29.29 7.44 1.91
N LEU A 163 -29.52 8.40 2.81
CA LEU A 163 -30.63 8.36 3.76
C LEU A 163 -32.00 8.26 3.07
N SER A 164 -32.16 8.95 1.93
CA SER A 164 -33.39 8.92 1.12
C SER A 164 -33.70 7.54 0.53
N GLN A 165 -32.69 6.68 0.41
CA GLN A 165 -32.80 5.33 -0.17
C GLN A 165 -33.05 4.25 0.89
N LEU A 166 -32.93 4.58 2.18
CA LEU A 166 -33.23 3.69 3.31
C LEU A 166 -34.73 3.69 3.65
N ASP A 167 -35.18 2.66 4.37
CA ASP A 167 -36.59 2.53 4.82
C ASP A 167 -37.03 3.81 5.55
N PRO A 168 -38.09 4.51 5.08
CA PRO A 168 -38.62 5.72 5.71
C PRO A 168 -38.96 5.57 7.19
N LYS A 169 -39.23 4.35 7.66
CA LYS A 169 -39.52 4.07 9.08
C LYS A 169 -38.28 4.16 9.97
N LEU A 170 -37.09 3.92 9.42
CA LEU A 170 -35.82 3.92 10.14
C LEU A 170 -35.15 5.31 10.13
N GLN A 171 -35.46 6.14 9.13
CA GLN A 171 -34.83 7.46 8.94
C GLN A 171 -34.90 8.35 10.20
N PRO A 172 -36.03 8.48 10.92
CA PRO A 172 -36.09 9.34 12.11
C PRO A 172 -35.14 8.89 13.24
N ASP A 173 -35.01 7.58 13.46
CA ASP A 173 -34.10 7.03 14.48
C ASP A 173 -32.63 7.22 14.08
N ILE A 174 -32.31 7.04 12.79
CA ILE A 174 -30.96 7.28 12.25
C ILE A 174 -30.56 8.75 12.39
N ILE A 175 -31.45 9.69 12.02
CA ILE A 175 -31.20 11.14 12.14
C ILE A 175 -30.99 11.52 13.60
N TYR A 176 -31.84 11.01 14.51
CA TYR A 176 -31.69 11.27 15.94
C TYR A 176 -30.32 10.83 16.44
N ARG A 177 -29.91 9.60 16.12
CA ARG A 177 -28.58 9.09 16.51
C ARG A 177 -27.46 9.93 15.92
N LEU A 178 -27.51 10.22 14.62
CA LEU A 178 -26.53 11.08 13.92
C LEU A 178 -26.36 12.44 14.62
N SER A 179 -27.46 13.04 15.10
CA SER A 179 -27.43 14.32 15.83
C SER A 179 -26.85 14.25 17.25
N THR A 180 -26.74 13.04 17.81
CA THR A 180 -26.28 12.80 19.19
C THR A 180 -24.93 12.11 19.27
N ILE A 181 -24.25 11.89 18.14
CA ILE A 181 -22.90 11.32 18.11
C ILE A 181 -21.91 12.34 18.70
N GLU A 182 -21.49 12.12 19.95
CA GLU A 182 -20.44 12.92 20.60
C GLU A 182 -19.05 12.32 20.36
N ASN A 183 -18.91 11.00 20.42
CA ASN A 183 -17.69 10.26 20.16
C ASN A 183 -18.04 8.91 19.52
N ILE A 184 -17.33 8.56 18.44
CA ILE A 184 -17.51 7.29 17.74
C ILE A 184 -16.69 6.23 18.46
N GLN A 185 -17.35 5.22 19.03
CA GLN A 185 -16.66 4.17 19.76
C GLN A 185 -15.82 3.30 18.81
N PRO A 186 -14.59 2.93 19.18
CA PRO A 186 -13.72 2.06 18.37
C PRO A 186 -14.39 0.74 17.95
N GLU A 187 -15.31 0.23 18.76
CA GLU A 187 -16.10 -0.97 18.48
C GLU A 187 -17.06 -0.78 17.29
N ALA A 188 -17.63 0.41 17.11
CA ALA A 188 -18.50 0.72 15.97
C ALA A 188 -17.72 0.81 14.66
N LEU A 189 -16.47 1.29 14.73
CA LEU A 189 -15.54 1.28 13.59
C LEU A 189 -15.20 -0.15 13.18
N LYS A 190 -14.87 -1.03 14.15
CA LYS A 190 -14.58 -2.45 13.87
C LYS A 190 -15.77 -3.20 13.27
N GLU A 191 -17.00 -2.87 13.65
CA GLU A 191 -18.18 -3.46 13.01
C GLU A 191 -18.34 -2.97 11.57
N LEU A 192 -18.06 -1.69 11.29
CA LEU A 192 -18.04 -1.16 9.92
C LEU A 192 -17.00 -1.88 9.04
N GLU A 193 -15.80 -2.13 9.56
CA GLU A 193 -14.77 -2.90 8.84
C GLU A 193 -15.28 -4.31 8.47
N LYS A 194 -16.00 -4.98 9.38
CA LYS A 194 -16.57 -6.32 9.11
C LYS A 194 -17.68 -6.30 8.06
N VAL A 195 -18.50 -5.26 8.02
CA VAL A 195 -19.54 -5.10 7.00
C VAL A 195 -18.90 -4.97 5.62
N MET A 196 -17.81 -4.23 5.55
CA MET A 196 -17.04 -4.03 4.32
C MET A 196 -16.27 -5.27 3.85
N GLU A 197 -15.77 -6.10 4.75
CA GLU A 197 -15.07 -7.35 4.40
C GLU A 197 -16.02 -8.48 3.95
N LYS A 198 -17.32 -8.38 4.26
CA LYS A 198 -18.30 -9.47 4.08
C LYS A 198 -19.08 -9.44 2.77
N LYS A 199 -18.93 -8.42 1.93
CA LYS A 199 -19.64 -8.29 0.64
C LYS A 199 -18.67 -7.93 -0.48
#